data_AF-A0A973N3M5-F1
#
_entry.id   AF-A0A973N3M5-F1
#
_cell.length_a   1.000
_cell.length_b   1.000
_cell.length_c   1.000
_cell.angle_alpha   90.00
_cell.angle_beta   90.00
_cell.angle_gamma   90.00
#
_symmetry.space_group_name_H-M   'P 1'
#
loop_
_entity.id
_entity.type
_entity.pdbx_description
1 polymer ?
#
loop_
_entity_poly.entity_id
_entity_poly.type
_entity_poly.pdbx_seq_one_letter_code
_entity_poly.pdbx_strand_id
1 'polypeptide(L)'
;MELIEAIILSVLAASTPLLIAATGELVTERSGVLNLGVEGMMIVGAACGFAGAWLTGSTFIGALFGIVAGTMMSLIFALMTLGLAVNQVATGLALTILGVGLSGLIGAGFVGERITPAAHLSIPGLNDIPLVGRVLFGEDAFVYFSIALVVGVWWFLYRSRAGLILRACGDNH
;
A
#
# COMPACT_ATOMS: atom_id res chain seq x y z
N MET A 1 16.14 4.20 -26.60
CA MET A 1 15.29 3.11 -26.07
C MET A 1 15.52 2.94 -24.57
N GLU A 2 16.78 2.86 -24.11
CA GLU A 2 17.17 2.81 -22.68
C GLU A 2 16.51 3.86 -21.77
N LEU A 3 16.43 5.13 -22.19
CA LEU A 3 15.83 6.19 -21.36
C LEU A 3 14.33 5.98 -21.11
N ILE A 4 13.59 5.57 -22.16
CA ILE A 4 12.15 5.33 -22.06
C ILE A 4 11.88 4.13 -21.15
N GLU A 5 12.67 3.06 -21.32
CA GLU A 5 12.58 1.87 -20.49
C GLU A 5 12.87 2.18 -19.01
N ALA A 6 13.93 2.94 -18.72
CA ALA A 6 14.25 3.36 -17.36
C ALA A 6 13.15 4.23 -16.73
N ILE A 7 12.55 5.14 -17.51
CA ILE A 7 11.40 5.94 -17.06
C ILE A 7 10.23 5.03 -16.71
N ILE A 8 9.86 4.09 -17.59
CA ILE A 8 8.73 3.16 -17.36
C ILE A 8 8.95 2.35 -16.07
N LEU A 9 10.14 1.76 -15.90
CA LEU A 9 10.47 0.98 -14.70
C LEU A 9 10.41 1.82 -13.43
N SER A 10 10.88 3.07 -13.48
CA SER A 10 10.80 3.99 -12.32
C SER A 10 9.35 4.36 -11.97
N VAL A 11 8.50 4.54 -12.99
CA VAL A 11 7.07 4.81 -12.81
C VAL A 11 6.37 3.60 -12.21
N LEU A 12 6.68 2.38 -12.65
CA LEU A 12 6.12 1.15 -12.09
C LEU A 12 6.50 0.98 -10.61
N ALA A 13 7.78 1.14 -10.28
CA ALA A 13 8.26 1.05 -8.91
C ALA A 13 7.61 2.09 -7.99
N ALA A 14 7.47 3.34 -8.45
CA ALA A 14 6.87 4.42 -7.66
C ALA A 14 5.34 4.31 -7.55
N SER A 15 4.66 3.81 -8.58
CA SER A 15 3.20 3.70 -8.60
C SER A 15 2.66 2.49 -7.85
N THR A 16 3.44 1.43 -7.68
CA THR A 16 2.98 0.17 -7.05
C THR A 16 2.46 0.37 -5.61
N PRO A 17 3.18 1.06 -4.69
CA PRO A 17 2.65 1.31 -3.35
C PRO A 17 1.40 2.20 -3.36
N LEU A 18 1.35 3.18 -4.28
CA LEU A 18 0.18 4.06 -4.45
C LEU A 18 -1.03 3.27 -4.96
N LEU A 19 -0.83 2.31 -5.87
CA LEU A 19 -1.89 1.45 -6.38
C LEU A 19 -2.48 0.58 -5.27
N ILE A 20 -1.62 -0.01 -4.42
CA ILE A 20 -2.07 -0.82 -3.27
C ILE A 20 -2.89 0.05 -2.31
N ALA A 21 -2.38 1.25 -1.97
CA ALA A 21 -3.07 2.18 -1.08
C ALA A 21 -4.42 2.63 -1.66
N ALA A 22 -4.44 3.09 -2.91
CA ALA A 22 -5.64 3.53 -3.62
C ALA A 22 -6.69 2.42 -3.76
N THR A 23 -6.26 1.17 -3.92
CA THR A 23 -7.20 0.04 -3.97
C THR A 23 -7.84 -0.23 -2.61
N GLY A 24 -7.10 -0.06 -1.51
CA GLY A 24 -7.65 -0.09 -0.16
C GLY A 24 -8.59 1.08 0.13
N GLU A 25 -8.23 2.29 -0.30
CA GLU A 25 -9.10 3.46 -0.20
C GLU A 25 -10.39 3.29 -1.00
N LEU A 26 -10.33 2.73 -2.21
CA LEU A 26 -11.53 2.43 -2.99
C LEU A 26 -12.51 1.56 -2.20
N VAL A 27 -12.03 0.54 -1.47
CA VAL A 27 -12.91 -0.30 -0.63
C VAL A 27 -13.51 0.52 0.52
N THR A 28 -12.73 1.42 1.10
CA THR A 28 -13.13 2.28 2.24
C THR A 28 -14.17 3.32 1.81
N GLU A 29 -13.96 3.99 0.68
CA GLU A 29 -14.94 4.93 0.13
C GLU A 29 -16.24 4.22 -0.25
N ARG A 30 -16.13 3.02 -0.83
CA ARG A 30 -17.29 2.21 -1.20
C ARG A 30 -18.06 1.68 0.00
N SER A 31 -17.49 1.70 1.21
CA SER A 31 -18.21 1.38 2.45
C SER A 31 -18.83 2.61 3.13
N GLY A 32 -18.70 3.81 2.52
CA GLY A 32 -19.25 5.06 3.06
C GLY A 32 -18.31 5.77 4.04
N VAL A 33 -17.00 5.51 3.97
CA VAL A 33 -16.00 6.15 4.85
C VAL A 33 -14.94 6.84 4.01
N LEU A 34 -14.72 8.13 4.27
CA LEU A 34 -13.67 8.93 3.63
C LEU A 34 -12.43 8.94 4.53
N ASN A 35 -11.38 8.22 4.12
CA ASN A 35 -10.14 8.12 4.90
C ASN A 35 -9.03 9.01 4.34
N LEU A 36 -9.05 10.30 4.72
CA LEU A 36 -7.97 11.25 4.40
C LEU A 36 -6.68 11.01 5.20
N GLY A 37 -6.67 10.02 6.09
CA GLY A 37 -5.52 9.64 6.91
C GLY A 37 -4.60 8.62 6.27
N VAL A 38 -4.86 8.18 5.02
CA VAL A 38 -4.10 7.10 4.37
C VAL A 38 -2.61 7.43 4.28
N GLU A 39 -2.27 8.69 4.06
CA GLU A 39 -0.88 9.13 3.91
C GLU A 39 -0.11 8.89 5.21
N GLY A 40 -0.72 9.19 6.37
CA GLY A 40 -0.16 8.84 7.68
C GLY A 40 0.02 7.33 7.87
N MET A 41 -0.96 6.53 7.45
CA MET A 41 -0.89 5.07 7.51
C MET A 41 0.25 4.52 6.64
N MET A 42 0.42 5.07 5.44
CA MET A 42 1.47 4.69 4.51
C MET A 42 2.85 5.02 5.07
N ILE A 43 3.07 6.23 5.59
CA ILE A 43 4.39 6.65 6.08
C ILE A 43 4.79 5.84 7.32
N VAL A 44 3.86 5.58 8.25
CA VAL A 44 4.13 4.70 9.41
C VAL A 44 4.38 3.27 8.97
N GLY A 45 3.58 2.74 8.04
CA GLY A 45 3.79 1.43 7.43
C GLY A 45 5.16 1.30 6.77
N ALA A 46 5.61 2.33 6.05
CA ALA A 46 6.92 2.38 5.44
C ALA A 46 8.04 2.37 6.47
N ALA A 47 7.95 3.17 7.54
CA ALA A 47 8.96 3.20 8.59
C ALA A 47 9.07 1.87 9.34
N CYS A 48 7.93 1.30 9.77
CA CYS A 48 7.89 -0.01 10.43
C CYS A 48 8.34 -1.13 9.49
N GLY A 49 7.95 -1.07 8.22
CA GLY A 49 8.31 -2.08 7.24
C GLY A 49 9.80 -2.07 6.90
N PHE A 50 10.39 -0.88 6.77
CA PHE A 50 11.84 -0.73 6.63
C PHE A 50 12.58 -1.25 7.85
N ALA A 51 12.16 -0.86 9.06
CA ALA A 51 12.76 -1.33 10.30
C ALA A 51 12.71 -2.86 10.41
N GLY A 52 11.56 -3.47 10.10
CA GLY A 52 11.40 -4.92 10.08
C GLY A 52 12.28 -5.61 9.05
N ALA A 53 12.36 -5.07 7.82
CA ALA A 53 13.23 -5.61 6.77
C ALA A 53 14.71 -5.52 7.16
N TRP A 54 15.14 -4.40 7.75
CA TRP A 54 16.52 -4.19 8.16
C TRP A 54 16.91 -5.11 9.32
N LEU A 55 16.06 -5.23 10.34
CA LEU A 55 16.33 -6.09 11.51
C LEU A 55 16.39 -7.58 11.17
N THR A 56 15.61 -8.02 10.19
CA THR A 56 15.46 -9.45 9.86
C THR A 56 16.19 -9.88 8.59
N GLY A 57 16.64 -8.92 7.77
CA GLY A 57 17.21 -9.17 6.45
C GLY A 57 16.20 -9.66 5.41
N SER A 58 14.89 -9.67 5.70
CA SER A 58 13.85 -10.19 4.82
C SER A 58 12.82 -9.13 4.46
N THR A 59 12.72 -8.80 3.16
CA THR A 59 11.74 -7.83 2.64
C THR A 59 10.29 -8.27 2.91
N PHE A 60 10.01 -9.57 2.91
CA PHE A 60 8.67 -10.09 3.21
C PHE A 60 8.28 -9.91 4.67
N ILE A 61 9.23 -10.11 5.59
CA ILE A 61 8.99 -9.86 7.01
C ILE A 61 8.81 -8.35 7.24
N GLY A 62 9.63 -7.51 6.59
CA GLY A 62 9.40 -6.06 6.58
C GLY A 62 8.01 -5.67 6.09
N ALA A 63 7.56 -6.22 4.96
CA ALA A 63 6.21 -5.98 4.46
C ALA A 63 5.12 -6.34 5.50
N LEU A 64 5.28 -7.46 6.22
CA LEU A 64 4.36 -7.84 7.29
C LEU A 64 4.33 -6.81 8.43
N PHE A 65 5.49 -6.29 8.86
CA PHE A 65 5.55 -5.22 9.86
C PHE A 65 4.84 -3.95 9.37
N GLY A 66 5.01 -3.59 8.09
CA GLY A 66 4.30 -2.47 7.48
C GLY A 66 2.78 -2.67 7.44
N ILE A 67 2.32 -3.88 7.07
CA ILE A 67 0.89 -4.25 7.06
C ILE A 67 0.29 -4.13 8.46
N VAL A 68 0.97 -4.68 9.47
CA VAL A 68 0.50 -4.61 10.87
C VAL A 68 0.42 -3.16 11.33
N ALA A 69 1.45 -2.36 11.08
CA ALA A 69 1.49 -0.95 11.48
C ALA A 69 0.39 -0.12 10.79
N GLY A 70 0.20 -0.28 9.48
CA GLY A 70 -0.89 0.38 8.74
C GLY A 70 -2.27 -0.05 9.24
N THR A 71 -2.45 -1.34 9.55
CA THR A 71 -3.69 -1.86 10.14
C THR A 71 -3.97 -1.23 11.50
N MET A 72 -2.97 -1.11 12.37
CA MET A 72 -3.12 -0.46 13.68
C MET A 72 -3.51 1.02 13.52
N MET A 73 -2.89 1.75 12.59
CA MET A 73 -3.26 3.14 12.29
C MET A 73 -4.71 3.23 11.76
N SER A 74 -5.12 2.31 10.88
CA SER A 74 -6.50 2.23 10.40
C SER A 74 -7.50 1.89 11.50
N LEU A 75 -7.13 1.08 12.49
CA LEU A 75 -7.98 0.79 13.64
C LEU A 75 -8.16 2.01 14.55
N ILE A 76 -7.12 2.83 14.72
CA ILE A 76 -7.23 4.12 15.43
C ILE A 76 -8.21 5.03 14.69
N PHE A 77 -8.08 5.14 13.37
CA PHE A 77 -9.02 5.91 12.54
C PHE A 77 -10.47 5.41 12.70
N ALA A 78 -10.67 4.10 12.57
CA ALA A 78 -11.98 3.47 12.70
C ALA A 78 -12.59 3.66 14.10
N LEU A 79 -11.79 3.56 15.16
CA LEU A 79 -12.25 3.81 16.53
C LEU A 79 -12.76 5.25 16.70
N MET A 80 -12.03 6.23 16.17
CA MET A 80 -12.41 7.64 16.27
C MET A 80 -13.66 7.96 15.43
N THR A 81 -13.72 7.45 14.20
CA THR A 81 -14.77 7.82 13.23
C THR A 81 -16.03 6.98 13.39
N LEU A 82 -15.90 5.67 13.60
CA LEU A 82 -17.04 4.76 13.75
C LEU A 82 -17.45 4.57 15.21
N GLY A 83 -16.47 4.51 16.12
CA GLY A 83 -16.74 4.31 17.55
C GLY A 83 -17.15 5.58 18.27
N LEU A 84 -16.45 6.69 18.03
CA LEU A 84 -16.69 7.98 18.71
C LEU A 84 -17.43 9.00 17.85
N ALA A 85 -17.79 8.66 16.60
CA ALA A 85 -18.51 9.53 15.67
C ALA A 85 -17.83 10.90 15.44
N VAL A 86 -16.49 10.95 15.50
CA VAL A 86 -15.73 12.17 15.21
C VAL A 86 -15.70 12.43 13.70
N ASN A 87 -15.58 13.69 13.31
CA ASN A 87 -15.45 14.11 11.92
C ASN A 87 -14.27 13.42 11.22
N GLN A 88 -14.58 12.66 10.17
CA GLN A 88 -13.62 11.84 9.42
C GLN A 88 -12.49 12.66 8.78
N VAL A 89 -12.80 13.87 8.30
CA VAL A 89 -11.81 14.76 7.67
C VAL A 89 -10.80 15.24 8.70
N ALA A 90 -11.28 15.74 9.85
CA ALA A 90 -10.40 16.22 10.92
C ALA A 90 -9.57 15.07 11.50
N THR A 91 -10.19 13.90 11.73
CA THR A 91 -9.48 12.71 12.21
C THR A 91 -8.42 12.24 11.22
N GLY A 92 -8.73 12.22 9.91
CA GLY A 92 -7.79 11.80 8.86
C GLY A 92 -6.56 12.69 8.83
N LEU A 93 -6.75 14.02 8.78
CA LEU A 93 -5.66 14.98 8.81
C LEU A 93 -4.81 14.88 10.09
N ALA A 94 -5.45 14.74 11.26
CA ALA A 94 -4.75 14.55 12.52
C ALA A 94 -3.93 13.24 12.54
N LEU A 95 -4.48 12.16 11.96
CA LEU A 95 -3.79 10.89 11.84
C LEU A 95 -2.58 10.97 10.88
N THR A 96 -2.68 11.75 9.81
CA THR A 96 -1.54 12.03 8.92
C THR A 96 -0.43 12.75 9.67
N ILE A 97 -0.76 13.80 10.44
CA ILE A 97 0.23 14.52 11.28
C ILE A 97 0.87 13.59 12.31
N LEU A 98 0.06 12.76 12.99
CA LEU A 98 0.56 11.75 13.90
C LEU A 98 1.50 10.77 13.18
N GLY A 99 1.12 10.33 11.99
CA GLY A 99 1.89 9.38 11.20
C GLY A 99 3.26 9.93 10.80
N VAL A 100 3.34 11.21 10.43
CA VAL A 100 4.62 11.90 10.15
C VAL A 100 5.51 11.96 11.39
N GLY A 101 4.95 12.30 12.56
CA GLY A 101 5.74 12.35 13.79
C GLY A 101 6.21 10.97 14.26
N LEU A 102 5.31 9.98 14.23
CA LEU A 102 5.59 8.62 14.67
C LEU A 102 6.59 7.91 13.76
N SER A 103 6.44 8.06 12.44
CA SER A 103 7.40 7.51 11.47
C SER A 103 8.78 8.13 11.62
N GLY A 104 8.87 9.43 11.92
CA GLY A 104 10.13 10.10 12.22
C GLY A 104 10.82 9.50 13.45
N LEU A 105 10.08 9.23 14.52
CA LEU A 105 10.62 8.59 15.73
C LEU A 105 11.09 7.15 15.47
N ILE A 106 10.28 6.36 14.77
CA ILE A 106 10.61 4.96 14.44
C ILE A 106 11.80 4.91 13.47
N GLY A 107 11.80 5.76 12.46
CA GLY A 107 12.79 5.80 11.38
C GLY A 107 14.12 6.43 11.78
N ALA A 108 14.19 7.22 12.86
CA ALA A 108 15.38 7.98 13.25
C ALA A 108 16.64 7.12 13.37
N GLY A 109 16.53 5.91 13.93
CA GLY A 109 17.66 4.99 14.08
C GLY A 109 18.10 4.28 12.79
N PHE A 110 17.32 4.40 11.72
CA PHE A 110 17.54 3.74 10.44
C PHE A 110 17.94 4.73 9.33
N VAL A 111 18.10 6.01 9.65
CA VAL A 111 18.48 7.03 8.67
C VAL A 111 19.88 6.73 8.12
N GLY A 112 19.99 6.63 6.80
CA GLY A 112 21.25 6.34 6.10
C GLY A 112 21.53 4.85 5.89
N GLU A 113 20.76 3.97 6.53
CA GLU A 113 20.84 2.54 6.34
C GLU A 113 20.23 2.09 5.01
N ARG A 114 20.64 0.92 4.52
CA ARG A 114 20.15 0.34 3.28
C ARG A 114 19.70 -1.09 3.52
N ILE A 115 18.58 -1.45 2.90
CA ILE A 115 18.12 -2.83 2.79
C ILE A 115 18.37 -3.33 1.36
N THR A 116 18.57 -4.63 1.21
CA THR A 116 18.56 -5.25 -0.12
C THR A 116 17.18 -5.11 -0.75
N PRO A 117 17.08 -4.59 -1.99
CA PRO A 117 15.81 -4.49 -2.70
C PRO A 117 15.11 -5.84 -2.83
N ALA A 118 13.78 -5.81 -3.02
CA ALA A 118 13.02 -7.01 -3.31
C ALA A 118 13.58 -7.73 -4.55
N ALA A 119 13.74 -9.05 -4.44
CA ALA A 119 14.23 -9.85 -5.55
C ALA A 119 13.24 -9.80 -6.72
N HIS A 120 13.75 -9.48 -7.90
CA HIS A 120 12.95 -9.48 -9.12
C HIS A 120 12.65 -10.93 -9.52
N LEU A 121 11.39 -11.22 -9.82
CA LEU A 121 10.98 -12.53 -10.32
C LEU A 121 11.36 -12.58 -11.79
N SER A 122 12.34 -13.41 -12.16
CA SER A 122 12.75 -13.56 -13.56
C SER A 122 12.27 -14.89 -14.11
N ILE A 123 11.50 -14.83 -15.21
CA ILE A 123 11.08 -16.01 -15.97
C ILE A 123 12.03 -16.14 -17.17
N PRO A 124 12.89 -17.18 -17.22
CA PRO A 124 13.82 -17.36 -18.33
C PRO A 124 13.09 -17.41 -19.69
N GLY A 125 13.55 -16.63 -20.67
CA GLY A 125 13.02 -16.58 -22.04
C GLY A 125 11.90 -15.56 -22.30
N LEU A 126 11.08 -15.20 -21.30
CA LEU A 126 10.08 -14.12 -21.45
C LEU A 126 10.67 -12.74 -21.15
N ASN A 127 11.70 -12.67 -20.32
CA ASN A 127 12.37 -11.41 -19.94
C ASN A 127 13.28 -10.85 -21.05
N ASP A 128 13.72 -11.71 -21.97
CA ASP A 128 14.68 -11.36 -23.02
C ASP A 128 14.02 -10.62 -24.20
N ILE A 129 12.69 -10.46 -24.20
CA ILE A 129 11.98 -9.69 -25.21
C ILE A 129 12.21 -8.19 -24.93
N PRO A 130 12.84 -7.43 -25.85
CA PRO A 130 13.12 -6.03 -25.61
C PRO A 130 11.83 -5.23 -25.39
N LEU A 131 11.87 -4.29 -24.44
CA LEU A 131 10.75 -3.46 -23.99
C LEU A 131 9.62 -4.22 -23.27
N VAL A 132 9.03 -5.25 -23.86
CA VAL A 132 7.84 -5.92 -23.32
C VAL A 132 8.19 -6.96 -22.26
N GLY A 133 9.26 -7.73 -22.49
CA GLY A 133 9.69 -8.80 -21.59
C GLY A 133 10.13 -8.26 -20.24
N ARG A 134 10.98 -7.24 -20.26
CA ARG A 134 11.58 -6.66 -19.06
C ARG A 134 10.60 -5.85 -18.21
N VAL A 135 9.63 -5.18 -18.84
CA VAL A 135 8.60 -4.38 -18.16
C VAL A 135 7.48 -5.23 -17.57
N LEU A 136 7.14 -6.37 -18.19
CA LEU A 136 6.02 -7.21 -17.72
C LEU A 136 6.45 -8.44 -16.91
N PHE A 137 7.64 -8.98 -17.16
CA PHE A 137 8.10 -10.24 -16.58
C PHE A 137 9.36 -10.09 -15.71
N GLY A 138 9.88 -8.86 -15.58
CA GLY A 138 11.05 -8.53 -14.78
C GLY A 138 10.75 -7.93 -13.41
N GLU A 139 9.48 -7.78 -13.03
CA GLU A 139 9.09 -7.04 -11.81
C GLU A 139 9.17 -7.89 -10.52
N ASP A 140 9.11 -7.23 -9.36
CA ASP A 140 9.08 -7.89 -8.07
C ASP A 140 7.68 -8.40 -7.68
N ALA A 141 7.62 -9.20 -6.61
CA ALA A 141 6.38 -9.83 -6.16
C ALA A 141 5.27 -8.82 -5.79
N PHE A 142 5.61 -7.62 -5.33
CA PHE A 142 4.64 -6.60 -4.91
C PHE A 142 3.91 -5.99 -6.11
N VAL A 143 4.59 -5.85 -7.25
CA VAL A 143 3.96 -5.38 -8.50
C VAL A 143 2.87 -6.34 -8.94
N TYR A 144 3.19 -7.63 -9.09
CA TYR A 144 2.19 -8.63 -9.47
C TYR A 144 1.07 -8.76 -8.44
N PHE A 145 1.42 -8.68 -7.15
CA PHE A 145 0.44 -8.68 -6.07
C PHE A 145 -0.52 -7.49 -6.18
N SER A 146 -0.04 -6.29 -6.50
CA SER A 146 -0.89 -5.10 -6.64
C SER A 146 -1.91 -5.26 -7.77
N ILE A 147 -1.50 -5.82 -8.92
CA ILE A 147 -2.40 -6.11 -10.05
C ILE A 147 -3.44 -7.17 -9.65
N ALA A 148 -2.99 -8.24 -8.99
CA ALA A 148 -3.89 -9.28 -8.49
C ALA A 148 -4.90 -8.72 -7.47
N LEU A 149 -4.47 -7.79 -6.61
CA LEU A 149 -5.31 -7.13 -5.61
C LEU A 149 -6.37 -6.26 -6.27
N VAL A 150 -6.02 -5.50 -7.31
CA VAL A 150 -6.99 -4.72 -8.12
C VAL A 150 -8.05 -5.63 -8.72
N VAL A 151 -7.65 -6.72 -9.38
CA VAL A 151 -8.59 -7.69 -9.97
C VAL A 151 -9.45 -8.35 -8.89
N GLY A 152 -8.85 -8.72 -7.76
CA GLY A 152 -9.52 -9.32 -6.62
C GLY A 152 -10.57 -8.41 -6.00
N VAL A 153 -10.23 -7.12 -5.78
CA VAL A 153 -11.15 -6.11 -5.24
C VAL A 153 -12.26 -5.79 -6.23
N TRP A 154 -11.94 -5.68 -7.53
CA TRP A 154 -12.96 -5.53 -8.56
C TRP A 154 -13.96 -6.71 -8.53
N TRP A 155 -13.46 -7.94 -8.52
CA TRP A 155 -14.32 -9.12 -8.46
C TRP A 155 -15.12 -9.15 -7.16
N PHE A 156 -14.51 -8.87 -6.02
CA PHE A 156 -15.20 -8.81 -4.73
C PHE A 156 -16.34 -7.79 -4.76
N LEU A 157 -16.07 -6.54 -5.14
CA LEU A 157 -17.06 -5.47 -5.14
C LEU A 157 -18.22 -5.78 -6.09
N TYR A 158 -17.93 -6.21 -7.33
CA TYR A 158 -18.93 -6.30 -8.40
C TYR A 158 -19.54 -7.68 -8.61
N ARG A 159 -18.88 -8.75 -8.17
CA ARG A 159 -19.31 -10.14 -8.42
C ARG A 159 -19.64 -10.93 -7.15
N SER A 160 -19.41 -10.41 -5.95
CA SER A 160 -19.75 -11.09 -4.69
C SER A 160 -20.96 -10.48 -3.97
N ARG A 161 -21.68 -11.31 -3.20
CA ARG A 161 -22.78 -10.85 -2.33
C ARG A 161 -22.28 -9.90 -1.24
N ALA A 162 -21.13 -10.19 -0.63
CA ALA A 162 -20.55 -9.35 0.41
C ALA A 162 -20.18 -7.96 -0.14
N GLY A 163 -19.60 -7.88 -1.33
CA GLY A 163 -19.29 -6.61 -1.99
C GLY A 163 -20.53 -5.81 -2.41
N LEU A 164 -21.62 -6.48 -2.80
CA LEU A 164 -22.92 -5.82 -3.01
C LEU A 164 -23.46 -5.21 -1.72
N ILE A 165 -23.40 -5.95 -0.60
CA ILE A 165 -23.84 -5.46 0.71
C ILE A 165 -22.97 -4.27 1.16
N LEU A 166 -21.65 -4.37 1.03
CA LEU A 166 -20.73 -3.29 1.41
C LEU A 166 -21.05 -1.99 0.66
N ARG A 167 -21.23 -2.07 -0.66
CA ARG A 167 -21.61 -0.91 -1.49
C ARG A 167 -22.99 -0.37 -1.14
N ALA A 168 -23.97 -1.24 -0.91
CA ALA A 168 -25.32 -0.81 -0.52
C ALA A 168 -25.33 -0.11 0.85
N CYS A 169 -24.46 -0.49 1.78
CA CYS A 169 -24.28 0.26 3.03
C CYS A 169 -23.62 1.62 2.78
N GLY A 170 -22.58 1.67 1.94
CA GLY A 170 -21.87 2.91 1.64
C GLY A 170 -22.68 3.93 0.86
N ASP A 171 -23.54 3.50 -0.07
CA ASP A 171 -24.42 4.38 -0.85
C ASP A 171 -25.52 5.05 -0.01
N ASN A 172 -25.72 4.62 1.25
CA ASN A 172 -26.69 5.18 2.19
C ASN A 172 -26.09 6.21 3.18
N HIS A 173 -24.81 6.57 3.03
CA HIS A 173 -24.10 7.56 3.88
C HIS A 173 -24.36 9.01 3.44
#